data_AF-A0A3C0QRN7-F1
#
_entry.id   AF-A0A3C0QRN7-F1
#
_cell.length_a   1.000
_cell.length_b   1.000
_cell.length_c   1.000
_cell.angle_alpha   90.00
_cell.angle_beta   90.00
_cell.angle_gamma   90.00
#
_symmetry.space_group_name_H-M   'P 1'
#
loop_
_entity.id
_entity.type
_entity.pdbx_description
1 polymer ?
#
loop_
_entity_poly.entity_id
_entity_poly.type
_entity_poly.pdbx_seq_one_letter_code
_entity_poly.pdbx_strand_id
1 'polypeptide(L)'
;MKRRLFSAMGSIVLAGMMLFQNIAVFASEPLHDTSRNVQTEGVGNPCNYGERNTPADASTAEIRAINHAMSVQQVKYALYKEIDEHWSLISTRLGQTDREKVYALFLGIGTRESTLGGNGDGADIETAFAEGFGVSSAHAYGTLQTAVTAFADADPLFMKEEDVPEMYQYSLTESNFYDAIISDHMGIRKIMHFVCVGMREEGLEGYQVVRGALKGFNTGWATYTGDNDGYYKNYPDEIISLARWYYEQGHLYDEVFTWTGDQRVDEYRQGNVWEWWGDGIPSLAEISDEEPTNPIVINTKGDVNLDNAVTVLDIIALQRYLLKLDTFTEEQFHRADMDENSTANVIDLALLKKSLMK
;
A
#
# COMPACT_ATOMS: atom_id res chain seq x y z
N MET A 1 45.09 57.13 23.90
CA MET A 1 45.41 56.13 24.95
C MET A 1 44.12 55.44 25.37
N LYS A 2 43.92 54.20 24.89
CA LYS A 2 43.07 53.10 25.41
C LYS A 2 42.51 52.27 24.24
N ARG A 3 43.21 51.16 23.98
CA ARG A 3 42.65 49.93 23.37
C ARG A 3 41.51 49.41 24.25
N ARG A 4 40.59 48.65 23.64
CA ARG A 4 39.81 47.47 24.12
C ARG A 4 38.48 47.46 23.32
N LEU A 5 37.89 46.36 22.87
CA LEU A 5 38.24 44.94 22.78
C LEU A 5 37.25 44.39 21.73
N PHE A 6 37.71 43.61 20.76
CA PHE A 6 36.83 42.70 20.03
C PHE A 6 36.40 41.59 20.98
N SER A 7 35.09 41.34 21.10
CA SER A 7 34.53 40.18 21.80
C SER A 7 33.87 39.29 20.76
N ALA A 8 34.56 38.20 20.43
CA ALA A 8 33.96 37.05 19.76
C ALA A 8 32.97 36.40 20.73
N MET A 9 31.68 36.42 20.40
CA MET A 9 30.73 35.47 20.96
C MET A 9 30.76 34.23 20.06
N GLY A 10 31.36 33.16 20.58
CA GLY A 10 31.32 31.86 19.96
C GLY A 10 29.90 31.32 19.97
N SER A 11 29.39 30.98 18.78
CA SER A 11 28.22 30.15 18.62
C SER A 11 28.56 28.76 19.17
N ILE A 12 27.91 28.38 20.27
CA ILE A 12 27.85 27.01 20.74
C ILE A 12 27.01 26.25 19.70
N VAL A 13 27.69 25.55 18.79
CA VAL A 13 27.09 24.50 17.99
C VAL A 13 26.81 23.36 18.96
N LEU A 14 25.55 23.21 19.36
CA LEU A 14 25.09 22.02 20.08
C LEU A 14 25.04 20.87 19.07
N ALA A 15 26.19 20.24 18.83
CA ALA A 15 26.24 18.96 18.14
C ALA A 15 25.62 17.92 19.08
N GLY A 16 24.33 17.66 18.90
CA GLY A 16 23.65 16.54 19.54
C GLY A 16 24.24 15.24 19.00
N MET A 17 25.22 14.67 19.70
CA MET A 17 25.60 13.28 19.53
C MET A 17 24.38 12.43 19.90
N MET A 18 23.62 11.96 18.91
CA MET A 18 22.75 10.80 19.10
C MET A 18 23.64 9.62 19.45
N LEU A 19 23.58 9.20 20.71
CA LEU A 19 24.12 7.93 21.17
C LEU A 19 23.28 6.83 20.51
N PHE A 20 23.79 6.26 19.42
CA PHE A 20 23.28 5.01 18.87
C PHE A 20 23.56 3.90 19.88
N GLN A 21 22.56 3.56 20.67
CA GLN A 21 22.53 2.25 21.30
C GLN A 21 22.28 1.24 20.18
N ASN A 22 23.26 0.37 19.93
CA ASN A 22 23.05 -0.88 19.20
C ASN A 22 22.10 -1.76 20.03
N ILE A 23 20.81 -1.42 20.01
CA ILE A 23 19.75 -2.37 20.33
C ILE A 23 19.75 -3.31 19.15
N ALA A 24 20.14 -4.56 19.37
CA ALA A 24 19.78 -5.63 18.46
C ALA A 24 18.24 -5.65 18.44
N VAL A 25 17.65 -4.96 17.47
CA VAL A 25 16.24 -5.07 17.16
C VAL A 25 16.07 -6.49 16.67
N PHE A 26 15.55 -7.37 17.53
CA PHE A 26 15.07 -8.66 17.08
C PHE A 26 14.00 -8.37 16.03
N ALA A 27 14.16 -8.91 14.81
CA ALA A 27 13.14 -8.80 13.78
C ALA A 27 11.80 -9.25 14.39
N SER A 28 10.82 -8.35 14.39
CA SER A 28 9.46 -8.68 14.79
C SER A 28 8.91 -9.72 13.82
N GLU A 29 8.22 -10.74 14.34
CA GLU A 29 7.46 -11.66 13.48
C GLU A 29 6.48 -10.85 12.59
N PRO A 30 6.32 -11.22 11.32
CA PRO A 30 5.36 -10.56 10.43
C PRO A 30 3.93 -10.70 10.95
N LEU A 31 3.10 -9.65 10.82
CA LEU A 31 1.68 -9.73 11.20
C LEU A 31 0.85 -10.61 10.27
N HIS A 32 1.25 -10.72 8.99
CA HIS A 32 0.50 -11.54 8.02
C HIS A 32 0.75 -13.04 8.19
N ASP A 33 -0.19 -13.83 7.69
CA ASP A 33 -0.02 -15.28 7.59
C ASP A 33 1.03 -15.61 6.52
N THR A 34 2.24 -15.96 6.97
CA THR A 34 3.39 -16.31 6.11
C THR A 34 3.18 -17.55 5.24
N SER A 35 2.08 -18.30 5.40
CA SER A 35 1.71 -19.38 4.48
C SER A 35 1.02 -18.90 3.20
N ARG A 36 0.53 -17.66 3.17
CA ARG A 36 -0.12 -17.04 2.00
C ARG A 36 0.89 -16.87 0.87
N ASN A 37 0.46 -17.12 -0.36
CA ASN A 37 1.22 -16.73 -1.52
C ASN A 37 0.96 -15.24 -1.82
N VAL A 38 1.82 -14.37 -1.28
CA VAL A 38 1.70 -12.91 -1.44
C VAL A 38 1.54 -12.48 -2.90
N GLN A 39 2.20 -13.15 -3.84
CA GLN A 39 2.14 -12.75 -5.25
C GLN A 39 0.72 -12.87 -5.82
N THR A 40 -0.03 -13.89 -5.40
CA THR A 40 -1.41 -14.13 -5.87
C THR A 40 -2.48 -13.60 -4.93
N GLU A 41 -2.21 -13.58 -3.62
CA GLU A 41 -3.21 -13.37 -2.57
C GLU A 41 -3.02 -12.08 -1.79
N GLY A 42 -1.90 -11.38 -1.99
CA GLY A 42 -1.49 -10.28 -1.13
C GLY A 42 -1.20 -10.70 0.31
N VAL A 43 -0.94 -9.72 1.17
CA VAL A 43 -0.69 -9.95 2.60
C VAL A 43 -1.98 -10.14 3.40
N GLY A 44 -3.13 -9.86 2.77
CA GLY A 44 -4.43 -9.85 3.45
C GLY A 44 -4.58 -8.63 4.37
N ASN A 45 -5.40 -8.77 5.41
CA ASN A 45 -5.70 -7.66 6.32
C ASN A 45 -5.46 -8.06 7.80
N PRO A 46 -4.19 -8.28 8.20
CA PRO A 46 -3.88 -8.80 9.54
C PRO A 46 -4.20 -7.80 10.66
N CYS A 47 -4.34 -6.51 10.33
CA CYS A 47 -4.71 -5.46 11.28
C CYS A 47 -6.22 -5.21 11.35
N ASN A 48 -7.03 -5.90 10.53
CA ASN A 48 -8.48 -5.69 10.39
C ASN A 48 -8.86 -4.23 10.10
N TYR A 49 -8.06 -3.52 9.30
CA TYR A 49 -8.39 -2.16 8.85
C TYR A 49 -9.67 -2.18 8.01
N GLY A 50 -10.58 -1.23 8.22
CA GLY A 50 -11.73 -1.03 7.35
C GLY A 50 -11.41 -0.02 6.24
N GLU A 51 -12.45 0.59 5.67
CA GLU A 51 -12.35 1.81 4.84
C GLU A 51 -11.69 2.99 5.58
N ARG A 52 -11.53 2.86 6.90
CA ARG A 52 -10.89 3.82 7.80
C ARG A 52 -10.02 3.07 8.81
N ASN A 53 -8.96 3.74 9.26
CA ASN A 53 -8.23 3.32 10.46
C ASN A 53 -9.03 3.61 11.74
N THR A 54 -9.90 4.62 11.68
CA THR A 54 -10.51 5.23 12.87
C THR A 54 -12.05 5.17 12.85
N PRO A 55 -12.71 5.29 14.01
CA PRO A 55 -14.17 5.40 14.08
C PRO A 55 -14.69 6.58 13.23
N ALA A 56 -15.81 6.38 12.55
CA ALA A 56 -16.36 7.38 11.63
C ALA A 56 -16.77 8.70 12.31
N ASP A 57 -17.06 8.67 13.63
CA ASP A 57 -17.43 9.82 14.45
C ASP A 57 -16.28 10.35 15.33
N ALA A 58 -15.05 9.84 15.15
CA ALA A 58 -13.89 10.31 15.88
C ALA A 58 -13.56 11.78 15.58
N SER A 59 -13.18 12.52 16.61
CA SER A 59 -12.66 13.89 16.45
C SER A 59 -11.28 13.89 15.80
N THR A 60 -10.89 14.99 15.16
CA THR A 60 -9.55 15.16 14.57
C THR A 60 -8.41 14.81 15.54
N ALA A 61 -8.54 15.19 16.81
CA ALA A 61 -7.53 14.88 17.83
C ALA A 61 -7.45 13.37 18.14
N GLU A 62 -8.58 12.67 18.17
CA GLU A 62 -8.63 11.21 18.36
C GLU A 62 -8.07 10.49 17.15
N ILE A 63 -8.43 10.92 15.94
CA ILE A 63 -7.92 10.34 14.68
C ILE A 63 -6.39 10.40 14.67
N ARG A 64 -5.84 11.60 14.90
CA ARG A 64 -4.39 11.81 14.91
C ARG A 64 -3.69 11.02 16.01
N ALA A 65 -4.26 10.96 17.21
CA ALA A 65 -3.71 10.15 18.30
C ALA A 65 -3.66 8.65 17.97
N ILE A 66 -4.67 8.11 17.28
CA ILE A 66 -4.67 6.70 16.83
C ILE A 66 -3.57 6.49 15.79
N ASN A 67 -3.46 7.36 14.80
CA ASN A 67 -2.44 7.25 13.75
C ASN A 67 -1.02 7.40 14.30
N HIS A 68 -0.82 8.31 15.26
CA HIS A 68 0.47 8.54 15.92
C HIS A 68 0.95 7.30 16.68
N ALA A 69 0.02 6.51 17.21
CA ALA A 69 0.33 5.30 17.98
C ALA A 69 0.65 4.08 17.09
N MET A 70 0.52 4.17 15.77
CA MET A 70 0.79 3.06 14.86
C MET A 70 2.28 2.69 14.88
N SER A 71 2.58 1.38 14.96
CA SER A 71 3.94 0.88 14.74
C SER A 71 4.36 1.00 13.28
N VAL A 72 5.65 0.85 12.98
CA VAL A 72 6.17 0.85 11.60
C VAL A 72 5.50 -0.28 10.82
N GLN A 73 5.35 -1.45 11.43
CA GLN A 73 4.68 -2.59 10.82
C GLN A 73 3.21 -2.27 10.52
N GLN A 74 2.48 -1.64 11.44
CA GLN A 74 1.09 -1.21 11.22
C GLN A 74 0.96 -0.19 10.08
N VAL A 75 1.90 0.74 9.95
CA VAL A 75 1.99 1.71 8.83
C VAL A 75 2.23 0.98 7.51
N LYS A 76 3.14 -0.01 7.46
CA LYS A 76 3.36 -0.83 6.25
C LYS A 76 2.09 -1.57 5.83
N TYR A 77 1.39 -2.21 6.76
CA TYR A 77 0.16 -2.96 6.44
C TYR A 77 -1.02 -2.06 6.07
N ALA A 78 -1.05 -0.80 6.52
CA ALA A 78 -2.04 0.17 6.07
C ALA A 78 -1.89 0.45 4.57
N LEU A 79 -0.64 0.66 4.11
CA LEU A 79 -0.34 0.77 2.67
C LEU A 79 -0.66 -0.52 1.91
N TYR A 80 -0.28 -1.68 2.45
CA TYR A 80 -0.47 -2.95 1.75
C TYR A 80 -1.93 -3.31 1.55
N LYS A 81 -2.81 -2.97 2.50
CA LYS A 81 -4.25 -3.11 2.33
C LYS A 81 -4.71 -2.40 1.05
N GLU A 82 -4.40 -1.11 0.92
CA GLU A 82 -4.83 -0.32 -0.23
C GLU A 82 -4.17 -0.82 -1.53
N ILE A 83 -2.90 -1.25 -1.48
CA ILE A 83 -2.25 -1.84 -2.65
C ILE A 83 -2.93 -3.14 -3.08
N ASP A 84 -3.35 -3.97 -2.13
CA ASP A 84 -3.99 -5.25 -2.39
C ASP A 84 -5.41 -5.09 -2.94
N GLU A 85 -6.19 -4.17 -2.38
CA GLU A 85 -7.55 -3.86 -2.82
C GLU A 85 -7.57 -3.28 -4.24
N HIS A 86 -6.54 -2.52 -4.61
CA HIS A 86 -6.43 -1.86 -5.93
C HIS A 86 -5.38 -2.53 -6.82
N TRP A 87 -5.02 -3.79 -6.55
CA TRP A 87 -3.88 -4.47 -7.18
C TRP A 87 -3.95 -4.46 -8.71
N SER A 88 -5.09 -4.84 -9.29
CA SER A 88 -5.26 -4.93 -10.75
C SER A 88 -4.99 -3.59 -11.45
N LEU A 89 -5.44 -2.49 -10.86
CA LEU A 89 -5.15 -1.15 -11.35
C LEU A 89 -3.66 -0.84 -11.21
N ILE A 90 -3.13 -0.96 -9.99
CA ILE A 90 -1.75 -0.55 -9.67
C ILE A 90 -0.74 -1.35 -10.50
N SER A 91 -0.87 -2.67 -10.55
CA SER A 91 0.03 -3.54 -11.32
C SER A 91 0.02 -3.20 -12.81
N THR A 92 -1.17 -2.92 -13.36
CA THR A 92 -1.35 -2.60 -14.79
C THR A 92 -0.77 -1.23 -15.12
N ARG A 93 -1.09 -0.22 -14.31
CA ARG A 93 -0.65 1.17 -14.52
C ARG A 93 0.85 1.32 -14.33
N LEU A 94 1.43 0.62 -13.36
CA LEU A 94 2.88 0.62 -13.12
C LEU A 94 3.66 -0.36 -14.00
N GLY A 95 2.96 -1.29 -14.66
CA GLY A 95 3.59 -2.36 -15.44
C GLY A 95 4.37 -3.36 -14.57
N GLN A 96 4.03 -3.53 -13.29
CA GLN A 96 4.77 -4.37 -12.36
C GLN A 96 3.90 -5.50 -11.84
N THR A 97 4.29 -6.75 -12.13
CA THR A 97 3.55 -7.94 -11.69
C THR A 97 4.09 -8.59 -10.43
N ASP A 98 5.28 -8.18 -9.97
CA ASP A 98 5.81 -8.58 -8.67
C ASP A 98 5.22 -7.68 -7.59
N ARG A 99 4.33 -8.23 -6.77
CA ARG A 99 3.59 -7.49 -5.74
C ARG A 99 4.52 -6.93 -4.66
N GLU A 100 5.56 -7.67 -4.31
CA GLU A 100 6.53 -7.27 -3.30
C GLU A 100 7.40 -6.09 -3.76
N LYS A 101 7.66 -5.95 -5.06
CA LYS A 101 8.30 -4.74 -5.60
C LYS A 101 7.40 -3.53 -5.48
N VAL A 102 6.09 -3.70 -5.70
CA VAL A 102 5.12 -2.62 -5.53
C VAL A 102 5.02 -2.22 -4.06
N TYR A 103 4.93 -3.17 -3.13
CA TYR A 103 5.05 -2.89 -1.69
C TYR A 103 6.32 -2.10 -1.37
N ALA A 104 7.47 -2.58 -1.84
CA ALA A 104 8.75 -1.89 -1.66
C ALA A 104 8.73 -0.45 -2.20
N LEU A 105 8.17 -0.22 -3.39
CA LEU A 105 8.03 1.13 -3.97
C LEU A 105 7.29 2.06 -3.00
N PHE A 106 6.11 1.63 -2.53
CA PHE A 106 5.31 2.45 -1.62
C PHE A 106 5.96 2.62 -0.24
N LEU A 107 6.72 1.62 0.24
CA LEU A 107 7.58 1.80 1.42
C LEU A 107 8.67 2.85 1.17
N GLY A 108 9.28 2.86 -0.01
CA GLY A 108 10.27 3.87 -0.41
C GLY A 108 9.67 5.27 -0.44
N ILE A 109 8.45 5.43 -0.96
CA ILE A 109 7.71 6.70 -0.93
C ILE A 109 7.43 7.11 0.51
N GLY A 110 6.83 6.22 1.31
CA GLY A 110 6.55 6.49 2.73
C GLY A 110 7.80 6.81 3.54
N THR A 111 8.93 6.19 3.22
CA THR A 111 10.22 6.51 3.84
C THR A 111 10.69 7.91 3.47
N ARG A 112 10.60 8.27 2.19
CA ARG A 112 11.04 9.58 1.70
C ARG A 112 10.17 10.71 2.22
N GLU A 113 8.88 10.46 2.40
CA GLU A 113 7.90 11.49 2.75
C GLU A 113 7.65 11.61 4.26
N SER A 114 7.70 10.51 5.01
CA SER A 114 7.35 10.50 6.44
C SER A 114 8.31 9.69 7.33
N THR A 115 9.39 9.12 6.77
CA THR A 115 10.25 8.15 7.48
C THR A 115 9.48 6.89 7.91
N LEU A 116 8.34 6.58 7.26
CA LEU A 116 7.56 5.36 7.46
C LEU A 116 7.17 5.11 8.93
N GLY A 117 6.84 6.16 9.68
CA GLY A 117 6.51 6.11 11.11
C GLY A 117 7.70 5.87 12.05
N GLY A 118 8.90 5.71 11.51
CA GLY A 118 10.12 5.40 12.26
C GLY A 118 10.61 6.51 13.21
N ASN A 119 10.08 7.73 13.08
CA ASN A 119 10.33 8.82 14.03
C ASN A 119 9.52 8.70 15.33
N GLY A 120 8.64 7.70 15.43
CA GLY A 120 7.71 7.52 16.54
C GLY A 120 6.38 8.24 16.35
N ASP A 121 6.16 8.82 15.16
CA ASP A 121 4.94 9.57 14.82
C ASP A 121 3.88 8.71 14.10
N GLY A 122 4.12 7.40 13.93
CA GLY A 122 3.23 6.50 13.20
C GLY A 122 2.86 7.05 11.81
N ALA A 123 1.56 7.14 11.51
CA ALA A 123 1.04 7.78 10.30
C ALA A 123 0.58 9.24 10.52
N ASP A 124 0.96 9.90 11.62
CA ASP A 124 0.54 11.28 11.98
C ASP A 124 1.63 12.32 11.68
N ILE A 125 1.95 12.50 10.40
CA ILE A 125 2.87 13.55 9.95
C ILE A 125 2.11 14.52 9.04
N GLU A 126 2.20 15.81 9.36
CA GLU A 126 1.52 16.89 8.65
C GLU A 126 2.51 17.97 8.22
N THR A 127 2.40 18.44 6.99
CA THR A 127 3.26 19.50 6.44
C THR A 127 2.45 20.57 5.71
N ALA A 128 3.03 21.76 5.58
CA ALA A 128 2.45 22.93 4.92
C ALA A 128 1.05 23.41 5.43
N PHE A 129 0.73 23.16 6.69
CA PHE A 129 -0.51 23.61 7.36
C PHE A 129 -0.48 25.09 7.81
N ALA A 130 0.65 25.80 7.69
CA ALA A 130 0.82 27.14 8.29
C ALA A 130 -0.21 28.19 7.83
N GLU A 131 -0.81 28.00 6.65
CA GLU A 131 -1.82 28.88 6.07
C GLU A 131 -3.27 28.49 6.44
N GLY A 132 -3.44 27.38 7.17
CA GLY A 132 -4.74 26.81 7.54
C GLY A 132 -5.12 25.61 6.69
N PHE A 133 -6.14 24.87 7.17
CA PHE A 133 -6.60 23.63 6.55
C PHE A 133 -7.05 23.85 5.10
N GLY A 134 -6.42 23.12 4.17
CA GLY A 134 -6.82 23.11 2.76
C GLY A 134 -6.45 24.35 1.95
N VAL A 135 -5.76 25.33 2.54
CA VAL A 135 -5.41 26.59 1.86
C VAL A 135 -4.22 26.40 0.92
N SER A 136 -3.16 25.75 1.39
CA SER A 136 -2.00 25.47 0.55
C SER A 136 -2.22 24.21 -0.27
N SER A 137 -1.91 24.24 -1.57
CA SER A 137 -1.91 23.03 -2.41
C SER A 137 -0.89 21.99 -1.95
N ALA A 138 0.10 22.41 -1.15
CA ALA A 138 1.13 21.56 -0.57
C ALA A 138 0.75 21.05 0.84
N HIS A 139 -0.41 21.44 1.39
CA HIS A 139 -0.88 20.91 2.67
C HIS A 139 -1.07 19.40 2.54
N ALA A 140 -0.29 18.63 3.30
CA ALA A 140 -0.16 17.19 3.12
C ALA A 140 -0.11 16.46 4.46
N TYR A 141 -0.59 15.22 4.46
CA TYR A 141 -0.69 14.39 5.66
C TYR A 141 -0.38 12.92 5.39
N GLY A 142 0.00 12.19 6.43
CA GLY A 142 0.06 10.73 6.42
C GLY A 142 1.36 10.15 5.89
N THR A 143 1.38 8.83 5.76
CA THR A 143 2.55 8.03 5.36
C THR A 143 3.16 8.52 4.05
N LEU A 144 2.31 8.76 3.05
CA LEU A 144 2.72 9.20 1.72
C LEU A 144 2.81 10.73 1.58
N GLN A 145 2.51 11.51 2.63
CA GLN A 145 2.31 12.96 2.51
C GLN A 145 1.30 13.31 1.41
N THR A 146 0.10 12.74 1.51
CA THR A 146 -0.99 12.95 0.56
C THR A 146 -1.48 14.40 0.65
N ALA A 147 -1.25 15.15 -0.43
CA ALA A 147 -1.67 16.55 -0.50
C ALA A 147 -3.19 16.71 -0.64
N VAL A 148 -3.74 17.82 -0.13
CA VAL A 148 -5.17 18.17 -0.26
C VAL A 148 -5.67 18.21 -1.70
N THR A 149 -4.78 18.38 -2.67
CA THR A 149 -5.10 18.34 -4.11
C THR A 149 -5.59 16.98 -4.59
N ALA A 150 -5.37 15.89 -3.84
CA ALA A 150 -5.91 14.57 -4.16
C ALA A 150 -7.45 14.51 -4.06
N PHE A 151 -8.06 15.34 -3.22
CA PHE A 151 -9.45 15.22 -2.78
C PHE A 151 -10.43 15.99 -3.68
N ALA A 152 -11.65 15.47 -3.87
CA ALA A 152 -12.61 15.97 -4.86
C ALA A 152 -13.15 17.40 -4.58
N ASP A 153 -13.29 17.75 -3.30
CA ASP A 153 -13.87 19.03 -2.84
C ASP A 153 -12.81 19.99 -2.27
N ALA A 154 -11.57 19.91 -2.77
CA ALA A 154 -10.51 20.84 -2.45
C ALA A 154 -10.75 22.22 -3.10
N ASP A 155 -9.82 23.18 -2.89
CA ASP A 155 -9.92 24.51 -3.50
C ASP A 155 -10.14 24.40 -5.03
N PRO A 156 -11.18 25.03 -5.59
CA PRO A 156 -11.52 24.91 -7.00
C PRO A 156 -10.45 25.49 -7.96
N LEU A 157 -9.45 26.21 -7.44
CA LEU A 157 -8.29 26.66 -8.21
C LEU A 157 -7.24 25.56 -8.41
N PHE A 158 -7.30 24.46 -7.65
CA PHE A 158 -6.42 23.33 -7.85
C PHE A 158 -6.79 22.55 -9.10
N MET A 159 -5.78 21.93 -9.72
CA MET A 159 -6.02 21.01 -10.83
C MET A 159 -6.83 19.81 -10.35
N LYS A 160 -7.79 19.39 -11.17
CA LYS A 160 -8.67 18.26 -10.88
C LYS A 160 -8.04 16.93 -11.28
N GLU A 161 -8.28 15.90 -10.48
CA GLU A 161 -7.75 14.54 -10.67
C GLU A 161 -8.88 13.54 -10.97
N GLU A 162 -9.59 13.75 -12.10
CA GLU A 162 -10.79 12.98 -12.49
C GLU A 162 -10.49 11.75 -13.37
N ASP A 163 -9.23 11.43 -13.62
CA ASP A 163 -8.75 10.45 -14.61
C ASP A 163 -8.34 9.08 -14.04
N VAL A 164 -8.69 8.85 -12.76
CA VAL A 164 -8.60 7.56 -12.06
C VAL A 164 -10.00 7.20 -11.52
N PRO A 165 -10.96 6.82 -12.38
CA PRO A 165 -12.31 6.45 -11.96
C PRO A 165 -12.38 5.13 -11.18
N GLU A 166 -11.34 4.29 -11.26
CA GLU A 166 -11.27 2.98 -10.62
C GLU A 166 -11.09 3.08 -9.09
N MET A 167 -10.58 4.22 -8.60
CA MET A 167 -10.43 4.50 -7.17
C MET A 167 -11.34 5.64 -6.75
N TYR A 168 -12.09 5.45 -5.66
CA TYR A 168 -13.01 6.45 -5.15
C TYR A 168 -12.28 7.72 -4.72
N GLN A 169 -12.75 8.88 -5.18
CA GLN A 169 -12.17 10.16 -4.80
C GLN A 169 -12.91 10.74 -3.58
N TYR A 170 -12.32 10.59 -2.40
CA TYR A 170 -12.89 11.13 -1.17
C TYR A 170 -12.96 12.68 -1.19
N SER A 171 -14.02 13.22 -0.59
CA SER A 171 -14.19 14.67 -0.33
C SER A 171 -13.14 15.19 0.67
N LEU A 172 -12.71 16.44 0.52
CA LEU A 172 -11.79 17.06 1.47
C LEU A 172 -12.54 17.44 2.76
N THR A 173 -12.32 16.67 3.82
CA THR A 173 -12.78 16.97 5.18
C THR A 173 -11.66 16.60 6.15
N GLU A 174 -11.61 17.20 7.35
CA GLU A 174 -10.60 16.80 8.34
C GLU A 174 -10.68 15.30 8.67
N SER A 175 -11.89 14.74 8.77
CA SER A 175 -12.09 13.31 9.04
C SER A 175 -11.53 12.40 7.93
N ASN A 176 -11.59 12.82 6.67
CA ASN A 176 -11.02 12.06 5.55
C ASN A 176 -9.51 12.29 5.44
N PHE A 177 -9.08 13.55 5.55
CA PHE A 177 -7.70 13.95 5.36
C PHE A 177 -6.77 13.37 6.41
N TYR A 178 -7.23 13.33 7.68
CA TYR A 178 -6.41 12.82 8.77
C TYR A 178 -6.54 11.31 9.01
N ASP A 179 -7.48 10.58 8.38
CA ASP A 179 -7.52 9.11 8.57
C ASP A 179 -6.41 8.44 7.76
N ALA A 180 -5.60 7.58 8.39
CA ALA A 180 -4.42 6.99 7.74
C ALA A 180 -4.77 6.14 6.51
N ILE A 181 -5.85 5.35 6.56
CA ILE A 181 -6.25 4.48 5.44
C ILE A 181 -6.77 5.32 4.28
N ILE A 182 -7.63 6.30 4.55
CA ILE A 182 -8.11 7.22 3.51
C ILE A 182 -6.95 8.05 2.93
N SER A 183 -6.02 8.50 3.77
CA SER A 183 -4.84 9.24 3.32
C SER A 183 -3.98 8.39 2.39
N ASP A 184 -3.72 7.13 2.71
CA ASP A 184 -2.97 6.21 1.86
C ASP A 184 -3.71 5.91 0.55
N HIS A 185 -5.02 5.65 0.62
CA HIS A 185 -5.89 5.47 -0.54
C HIS A 185 -5.77 6.65 -1.52
N MET A 186 -5.93 7.86 -1.01
CA MET A 186 -5.89 9.09 -1.80
C MET A 186 -4.48 9.39 -2.32
N GLY A 187 -3.44 9.01 -1.57
CA GLY A 187 -2.05 9.12 -2.01
C GLY A 187 -1.73 8.18 -3.18
N ILE A 188 -2.14 6.92 -3.08
CA ILE A 188 -2.04 5.93 -4.16
C ILE A 188 -2.81 6.40 -5.39
N ARG A 189 -4.06 6.86 -5.20
CA ARG A 189 -4.89 7.42 -6.28
C ARG A 189 -4.20 8.60 -6.98
N LYS A 190 -3.61 9.52 -6.22
CA LYS A 190 -2.85 10.67 -6.77
C LYS A 190 -1.60 10.22 -7.54
N ILE A 191 -0.91 9.17 -7.09
CA ILE A 191 0.20 8.58 -7.87
C ILE A 191 -0.32 7.99 -9.18
N MET A 192 -1.47 7.28 -9.17
CA MET A 192 -2.09 6.77 -10.39
C MET A 192 -2.52 7.90 -11.34
N HIS A 193 -2.99 9.03 -10.82
CA HIS A 193 -3.26 10.23 -11.61
C HIS A 193 -1.99 10.68 -12.35
N PHE A 194 -0.85 10.81 -11.66
CA PHE A 194 0.39 11.21 -12.33
C PHE A 194 1.01 10.13 -13.22
N VAL A 195 0.68 8.86 -13.02
CA VAL A 195 0.97 7.80 -14.00
C VAL A 195 0.19 8.04 -15.29
N CYS A 196 -1.12 8.32 -15.18
CA CYS A 196 -1.96 8.67 -16.32
C CYS A 196 -1.44 9.91 -17.07
N VAL A 197 -1.10 10.98 -16.35
CA VAL A 197 -0.48 12.20 -16.93
C VAL A 197 0.84 11.87 -17.61
N GLY A 198 1.73 11.14 -16.94
CA GLY A 198 3.04 10.76 -17.48
C GLY A 198 2.94 9.98 -18.79
N MET A 199 1.97 9.08 -18.91
CA MET A 199 1.75 8.30 -20.14
C MET A 199 1.05 9.10 -21.24
N ARG A 200 -0.01 9.87 -20.91
CA ARG A 200 -0.84 10.55 -21.92
C ARG A 200 -0.23 11.85 -22.42
N GLU A 201 0.35 12.62 -21.53
CA GLU A 201 0.79 14.00 -21.81
C GLU A 201 2.29 14.07 -22.08
N GLU A 202 3.08 13.27 -21.34
CA GLU A 202 4.54 13.31 -21.40
C GLU A 202 5.14 12.17 -22.24
N GLY A 203 4.33 11.20 -22.67
CA GLY A 203 4.76 10.08 -23.51
C GLY A 203 5.79 9.18 -22.85
N LEU A 204 5.75 9.06 -21.52
CA LEU A 204 6.68 8.24 -20.75
C LEU A 204 6.37 6.76 -20.90
N GLU A 205 7.41 5.93 -20.87
CA GLU A 205 7.33 4.48 -21.02
C GLU A 205 8.18 3.75 -19.96
N GLY A 206 7.87 2.47 -19.72
CA GLY A 206 8.60 1.62 -18.76
C GLY A 206 8.72 2.26 -17.37
N TYR A 207 9.90 2.14 -16.75
CA TYR A 207 10.14 2.71 -15.42
C TYR A 207 10.03 4.25 -15.38
N GLN A 208 10.15 4.95 -16.52
CA GLN A 208 10.05 6.40 -16.56
C GLN A 208 8.65 6.89 -16.20
N VAL A 209 7.62 6.08 -16.44
CA VAL A 209 6.24 6.37 -16.01
C VAL A 209 6.18 6.52 -14.49
N VAL A 210 6.73 5.56 -13.75
CA VAL A 210 6.79 5.59 -12.29
C VAL A 210 7.64 6.77 -11.82
N ARG A 211 8.83 6.95 -12.42
CA ARG A 211 9.77 8.02 -12.09
C ARG A 211 9.16 9.42 -12.30
N GLY A 212 8.43 9.62 -13.40
CA GLY A 212 7.70 10.85 -13.70
C GLY A 212 6.50 11.06 -12.77
N ALA A 213 5.77 9.99 -12.45
CA ALA A 213 4.65 10.04 -11.52
C ALA A 213 5.07 10.48 -10.12
N LEU A 214 6.21 9.99 -9.61
CA LEU A 214 6.77 10.43 -8.33
C LEU A 214 7.15 11.92 -8.33
N LYS A 215 7.70 12.43 -9.44
CA LYS A 215 7.94 13.88 -9.58
C LYS A 215 6.62 14.66 -9.58
N GLY A 216 5.62 14.17 -10.31
CA GLY A 216 4.28 14.76 -10.35
C GLY A 216 3.64 14.82 -8.96
N PHE A 217 3.72 13.70 -8.22
CA PHE A 217 3.18 13.60 -6.87
C PHE A 217 3.72 14.69 -5.93
N ASN A 218 5.03 14.94 -5.97
CA ASN A 218 5.65 15.94 -5.10
C ASN A 218 5.53 17.40 -5.60
N THR A 219 5.52 17.62 -6.93
CA THR A 219 5.63 18.98 -7.50
C THR A 219 4.35 19.50 -8.16
N GLY A 220 3.38 18.62 -8.41
CA GLY A 220 2.22 18.89 -9.26
C GLY A 220 2.46 18.69 -10.77
N TRP A 221 3.69 18.37 -11.20
CA TRP A 221 4.05 18.30 -12.63
C TRP A 221 4.87 17.05 -12.95
N ALA A 222 4.30 16.14 -13.75
CA ALA A 222 5.00 14.94 -14.21
C ALA A 222 6.01 15.20 -15.35
N THR A 223 6.17 16.45 -15.78
CA THR A 223 6.96 16.83 -16.95
C THR A 223 8.38 16.31 -16.91
N TYR A 224 8.78 15.59 -17.96
CA TYR A 224 10.12 15.00 -18.01
C TYR A 224 11.17 16.00 -18.49
N THR A 225 12.13 16.27 -17.62
CA THR A 225 13.20 17.26 -17.82
C THR A 225 14.56 16.64 -18.14
N GLY A 226 14.60 15.33 -18.41
CA GLY A 226 15.81 14.56 -18.68
C GLY A 226 16.44 13.94 -17.43
N ASP A 227 17.26 12.90 -17.63
CA ASP A 227 17.83 12.09 -16.54
C ASP A 227 18.82 12.83 -15.63
N ASN A 228 19.40 13.94 -16.12
CA ASN A 228 20.40 14.71 -15.39
C ASN A 228 19.82 15.87 -14.57
N ASP A 229 18.49 16.02 -14.53
CA ASP A 229 17.87 16.94 -13.60
C ASP A 229 18.08 16.42 -12.17
N GLY A 230 18.85 17.16 -11.38
CA GLY A 230 19.20 16.79 -10.00
C GLY A 230 17.98 16.56 -9.10
N TYR A 231 16.81 17.05 -9.50
CA TYR A 231 15.55 16.73 -8.86
C TYR A 231 15.25 15.22 -8.89
N TYR A 232 15.40 14.58 -10.06
CA TYR A 232 15.12 13.15 -10.17
C TYR A 232 16.01 12.31 -9.25
N LYS A 233 17.29 12.70 -9.17
CA LYS A 233 18.26 12.05 -8.29
C LYS A 233 17.85 12.11 -6.81
N ASN A 234 17.32 13.25 -6.37
CA ASN A 234 17.08 13.53 -4.95
C ASN A 234 15.70 13.07 -4.45
N TYR A 235 14.78 12.73 -5.37
CA TYR A 235 13.42 12.37 -5.01
C TYR A 235 13.00 11.01 -5.62
N PRO A 236 12.63 10.86 -6.91
CA PRO A 236 12.28 9.53 -7.46
C PRO A 236 13.38 8.48 -7.36
N ASP A 237 14.63 8.84 -7.66
CA ASP A 237 15.76 7.89 -7.66
C ASP A 237 16.16 7.51 -6.22
N GLU A 238 16.06 8.44 -5.27
CA GLU A 238 16.23 8.12 -3.84
C GLU A 238 15.12 7.19 -3.34
N ILE A 239 13.86 7.43 -3.74
CA ILE A 239 12.72 6.56 -3.40
C ILE A 239 12.96 5.13 -3.87
N ILE A 240 13.38 4.93 -5.13
CA ILE A 240 13.56 3.58 -5.65
C ILE A 240 14.78 2.88 -5.03
N SER A 241 15.82 3.62 -4.63
CA SER A 241 16.94 3.08 -3.85
C SER A 241 16.52 2.65 -2.45
N LEU A 242 15.69 3.45 -1.76
CA LEU A 242 15.12 3.09 -0.46
C LEU A 242 14.21 1.86 -0.57
N ALA A 243 13.35 1.82 -1.59
CA ALA A 243 12.49 0.68 -1.90
C ALA A 243 13.29 -0.61 -2.09
N ARG A 244 14.36 -0.56 -2.88
CA ARG A 244 15.23 -1.73 -3.14
C ARG A 244 15.81 -2.30 -1.85
N TRP A 245 16.19 -1.45 -0.91
CA TRP A 245 16.70 -1.88 0.40
C TRP A 245 15.68 -2.73 1.15
N TYR A 246 14.40 -2.31 1.21
CA TYR A 246 13.34 -3.10 1.85
C TYR A 246 13.15 -4.47 1.19
N TYR A 247 13.15 -4.49 -0.15
CA TYR A 247 12.96 -5.71 -0.93
C TYR A 247 14.13 -6.69 -0.74
N GLU A 248 15.37 -6.26 -0.94
CA GLU A 248 16.53 -7.16 -0.92
C GLU A 248 16.99 -7.56 0.48
N GLN A 249 16.74 -6.72 1.50
CA GLN A 249 17.10 -7.03 2.89
C GLN A 249 15.98 -7.77 3.65
N GLY A 250 14.82 -7.99 3.03
CA GLY A 250 13.71 -8.74 3.65
C GLY A 250 12.96 -7.97 4.73
N HIS A 251 12.93 -6.64 4.63
CA HIS A 251 12.27 -5.75 5.60
C HIS A 251 10.87 -5.30 5.16
N LEU A 252 10.22 -6.04 4.26
CA LEU A 252 8.86 -5.72 3.82
C LEU A 252 7.83 -5.88 4.94
N TYR A 253 8.04 -6.78 5.89
CA TYR A 253 6.97 -7.22 6.79
C TYR A 253 7.24 -7.01 8.27
N ASP A 254 8.38 -6.43 8.64
CA ASP A 254 8.81 -6.23 10.02
C ASP A 254 8.74 -4.74 10.46
N GLU A 255 9.22 -4.45 11.67
CA GLU A 255 9.32 -3.08 12.22
C GLU A 255 10.55 -2.30 11.73
N VAL A 256 11.42 -2.88 10.89
CA VAL A 256 12.66 -2.24 10.50
C VAL A 256 12.39 -1.22 9.39
N PHE A 257 12.97 -0.02 9.52
CA PHE A 257 12.89 1.04 8.53
C PHE A 257 14.27 1.66 8.25
N THR A 258 14.33 2.40 7.16
CA THR A 258 15.47 3.23 6.75
C THR A 258 15.03 4.68 6.59
N TRP A 259 15.92 5.58 6.20
CA TRP A 259 15.61 7.00 5.99
C TRP A 259 16.47 7.60 4.88
N THR A 260 16.08 8.79 4.43
CA THR A 260 16.83 9.53 3.41
C THR A 260 18.25 9.80 3.88
N GLY A 261 19.25 9.39 3.09
CA GLY A 261 20.67 9.53 3.43
C GLY A 261 21.20 8.49 4.43
N ASP A 262 20.45 7.44 4.77
CA ASP A 262 20.96 6.32 5.56
C ASP A 262 22.08 5.57 4.81
N GLN A 263 23.23 5.40 5.45
CA GLN A 263 24.41 4.72 4.90
C GLN A 263 24.16 3.24 4.57
N ARG A 264 23.19 2.59 5.24
CA ARG A 264 22.77 1.21 4.92
C ARG A 264 22.21 1.08 3.50
N VAL A 265 21.83 2.19 2.88
CA VAL A 265 21.23 2.24 1.53
C VAL A 265 22.26 2.66 0.46
N ASP A 266 23.51 2.98 0.83
CA ASP A 266 24.49 3.58 -0.08
C ASP A 266 24.82 2.73 -1.31
N GLU A 267 24.79 1.40 -1.18
CA GLU A 267 25.01 0.49 -2.31
C GLU A 267 23.87 0.54 -3.33
N TYR A 268 22.64 0.78 -2.88
CA TYR A 268 21.44 0.86 -3.71
C TYR A 268 21.30 2.20 -4.46
N ARG A 269 22.12 3.19 -4.11
CA ARG A 269 22.20 4.52 -4.78
C ARG A 269 23.19 4.55 -5.94
N GLN A 270 23.92 3.46 -6.19
CA GLN A 270 24.95 3.41 -7.22
C GLN A 270 24.42 2.88 -8.55
N GLY A 271 25.02 3.33 -9.65
CA GLY A 271 24.72 2.82 -10.99
C GLY A 271 23.30 3.16 -11.45
N ASN A 272 22.68 2.21 -12.16
CA ASN A 272 21.29 2.34 -12.59
C ASN A 272 20.35 1.87 -11.47
N VAL A 273 19.85 2.82 -10.67
CA VAL A 273 19.01 2.52 -9.50
C VAL A 273 17.65 1.91 -9.85
N TRP A 274 17.21 1.99 -11.11
CA TRP A 274 15.95 1.41 -11.59
C TRP A 274 16.10 0.01 -12.18
N GLU A 275 17.33 -0.51 -12.34
CA GLU A 275 17.58 -1.82 -12.97
C GLU A 275 16.79 -2.97 -12.31
N TRP A 276 16.64 -2.95 -10.99
CA TRP A 276 15.91 -3.99 -10.25
C TRP A 276 14.39 -3.91 -10.42
N TRP A 277 13.84 -2.73 -10.75
CA TRP A 277 12.41 -2.57 -11.02
C TRP A 277 12.03 -3.40 -12.26
N GLY A 278 12.87 -3.31 -13.30
CA GLY A 278 12.73 -4.03 -14.57
C GLY A 278 11.88 -3.29 -15.61
N ASP A 279 11.74 -3.92 -16.77
CA ASP A 279 11.13 -3.34 -17.99
C ASP A 279 9.69 -3.81 -18.21
N GLY A 280 8.94 -3.95 -17.12
CA GLY A 280 7.51 -4.19 -17.24
C GLY A 280 6.82 -3.03 -17.98
N ILE A 281 5.69 -3.30 -18.62
CA ILE A 281 5.05 -2.36 -19.57
C ILE A 281 3.83 -1.71 -18.90
N PRO A 282 3.94 -0.45 -18.44
CA PRO A 282 2.79 0.36 -18.02
C PRO A 282 1.69 0.36 -19.07
N SER A 283 0.44 0.31 -18.63
CA SER A 283 -0.72 0.27 -19.52
C SER A 283 -1.87 1.12 -18.99
N LEU A 284 -2.51 1.84 -19.92
CA LEU A 284 -3.78 2.56 -19.71
C LEU A 284 -4.99 1.73 -20.16
N ALA A 285 -4.82 0.43 -20.38
CA ALA A 285 -5.93 -0.47 -20.69
C ALA A 285 -7.02 -0.36 -19.62
N GLU A 286 -8.28 -0.53 -20.05
CA GLU A 286 -9.40 -0.61 -19.13
C GLU A 286 -9.12 -1.71 -18.10
N ILE A 287 -9.24 -1.35 -16.83
CA ILE A 287 -9.23 -2.35 -15.76
C ILE A 287 -10.61 -2.97 -15.82
N SER A 288 -10.70 -4.20 -16.30
CA SER A 288 -11.94 -4.92 -16.16
C SER A 288 -12.14 -5.18 -14.66
N ASP A 289 -13.28 -4.76 -14.11
CA ASP A 289 -13.87 -5.33 -12.89
C ASP A 289 -14.38 -6.77 -13.15
N GLU A 290 -13.70 -7.48 -14.03
CA GLU A 290 -12.82 -8.56 -13.60
C GLU A 290 -12.43 -8.52 -12.10
N GLU A 291 -13.37 -8.47 -11.14
CA GLU A 291 -13.20 -9.14 -9.84
C GLU A 291 -12.37 -10.37 -10.16
N PRO A 292 -11.25 -10.67 -9.46
CA PRO A 292 -10.55 -11.94 -9.71
C PRO A 292 -11.66 -12.96 -9.70
N THR A 293 -11.99 -13.50 -10.90
CA THR A 293 -13.22 -14.26 -11.00
C THR A 293 -13.03 -15.31 -9.96
N ASN A 294 -13.95 -15.30 -8.97
CA ASN A 294 -14.13 -16.37 -8.00
C ASN A 294 -13.54 -17.61 -8.65
N PRO A 295 -12.46 -18.19 -8.07
CA PRO A 295 -11.59 -19.15 -8.75
C PRO A 295 -12.51 -19.98 -9.59
N ILE A 296 -12.41 -19.85 -10.93
CA ILE A 296 -13.40 -20.31 -11.94
C ILE A 296 -14.45 -21.07 -11.19
N VAL A 297 -15.70 -20.61 -11.00
CA VAL A 297 -16.74 -21.52 -10.48
C VAL A 297 -16.83 -22.67 -11.49
N ILE A 298 -15.90 -23.61 -11.35
CA ILE A 298 -16.01 -25.00 -11.61
C ILE A 298 -17.12 -25.23 -10.63
N ASN A 299 -18.31 -25.29 -11.19
CA ASN A 299 -19.44 -25.91 -10.56
C ASN A 299 -19.06 -27.39 -10.38
N THR A 300 -18.02 -27.66 -9.59
CA THR A 300 -17.54 -28.97 -9.18
C THR A 300 -18.44 -29.35 -8.04
N LYS A 301 -19.66 -29.69 -8.43
CA LYS A 301 -20.61 -30.43 -7.61
C LYS A 301 -19.83 -31.47 -6.80
N GLY A 302 -19.88 -31.37 -5.47
CA GLY A 302 -19.09 -32.19 -4.56
C GLY A 302 -17.88 -31.53 -3.89
N ASP A 303 -17.47 -30.32 -4.28
CA ASP A 303 -16.48 -29.51 -3.54
C ASP A 303 -17.19 -28.75 -2.41
N VAL A 304 -17.41 -29.44 -1.30
CA VAL A 304 -18.21 -28.99 -0.16
C VAL A 304 -17.39 -28.12 0.79
N ASN A 305 -16.07 -28.29 0.84
CA ASN A 305 -15.18 -27.48 1.69
C ASN A 305 -14.66 -26.20 1.00
N LEU A 306 -15.00 -25.99 -0.28
CA LEU A 306 -14.65 -24.80 -1.08
C LEU A 306 -13.13 -24.65 -1.28
N ASP A 307 -12.39 -25.76 -1.30
CA ASP A 307 -10.94 -25.76 -1.53
C ASP A 307 -10.55 -25.92 -3.01
N ASN A 308 -11.55 -25.94 -3.90
CA ASN A 308 -11.44 -26.12 -5.35
C ASN A 308 -11.02 -27.53 -5.79
N ALA A 309 -11.09 -28.54 -4.92
CA ALA A 309 -10.78 -29.92 -5.24
C ALA A 309 -11.79 -30.90 -4.62
N VAL A 310 -12.49 -31.68 -5.45
CA VAL A 310 -13.36 -32.77 -4.95
C VAL A 310 -12.47 -33.91 -4.43
N THR A 311 -12.35 -34.02 -3.11
CA THR A 311 -11.51 -34.99 -2.39
C THR A 311 -12.24 -35.65 -1.21
N VAL A 312 -11.52 -36.46 -0.44
CA VAL A 312 -12.06 -37.07 0.79
C VAL A 312 -12.38 -36.00 1.85
N LEU A 313 -11.78 -34.80 1.78
CA LEU A 313 -12.09 -33.71 2.71
C LEU A 313 -13.53 -33.22 2.55
N ASP A 314 -14.10 -33.24 1.35
CA ASP A 314 -15.51 -32.89 1.10
C ASP A 314 -16.48 -33.90 1.69
N ILE A 315 -16.12 -35.19 1.63
CA ILE A 315 -16.87 -36.25 2.32
C ILE A 315 -16.93 -35.95 3.82
N ILE A 316 -15.80 -35.56 4.41
CA ILE A 316 -15.71 -35.24 5.84
C ILE A 316 -16.55 -33.99 6.16
N ALA A 317 -16.46 -32.94 5.34
CA ALA A 317 -17.26 -31.72 5.49
C ALA A 317 -18.76 -32.03 5.45
N LEU A 318 -19.23 -32.80 4.46
CA LEU A 318 -20.62 -33.23 4.33
C LEU A 318 -21.06 -34.12 5.51
N GLN A 319 -20.21 -35.03 5.98
CA GLN A 319 -20.53 -35.84 7.17
C GLN A 319 -20.69 -35.00 8.43
N ARG A 320 -19.83 -34.00 8.64
CA ARG A 320 -19.89 -33.11 9.80
C ARG A 320 -21.17 -32.26 9.78
N TYR A 321 -21.57 -31.77 8.62
CA TYR A 321 -22.85 -31.11 8.42
C TYR A 321 -24.05 -32.01 8.71
N LEU A 322 -24.07 -33.24 8.16
CA LEU A 322 -25.17 -34.21 8.41
C LEU A 322 -25.28 -34.62 9.89
N LEU A 323 -24.16 -34.60 10.62
CA LEU A 323 -24.10 -34.82 12.07
C LEU A 323 -24.43 -33.57 12.89
N LYS A 324 -24.72 -32.43 12.25
CA LYS A 324 -24.97 -31.12 12.88
C LYS A 324 -23.80 -30.62 13.73
N LEU A 325 -22.58 -31.00 13.36
CA LEU A 325 -21.36 -30.51 13.99
C LEU A 325 -20.93 -29.18 13.39
N ASP A 326 -21.28 -28.92 12.12
CA ASP A 326 -21.06 -27.67 11.41
C ASP A 326 -22.33 -27.24 10.67
N THR A 327 -22.38 -25.98 10.25
CA THR A 327 -23.42 -25.42 9.37
C THR A 327 -22.83 -25.02 8.03
N PHE A 328 -23.58 -25.18 6.95
CA PHE A 328 -23.16 -24.78 5.61
C PHE A 328 -23.61 -23.37 5.26
N THR A 329 -22.78 -22.68 4.49
CA THR A 329 -23.21 -21.51 3.70
C THR A 329 -24.13 -21.94 2.56
N GLU A 330 -24.78 -20.98 1.90
CA GLU A 330 -25.64 -21.26 0.73
C GLU A 330 -24.87 -21.97 -0.39
N GLU A 331 -23.64 -21.56 -0.65
CA GLU A 331 -22.78 -22.17 -1.67
C GLU A 331 -22.38 -23.61 -1.33
N GLN A 332 -21.99 -23.87 -0.08
CA GLN A 332 -21.68 -25.23 0.37
C GLN A 332 -22.90 -26.15 0.29
N PHE A 333 -24.10 -25.62 0.55
CA PHE A 333 -25.34 -26.37 0.41
C PHE A 333 -25.63 -26.70 -1.05
N HIS A 334 -25.45 -25.74 -1.97
CA HIS A 334 -25.63 -25.95 -3.40
C HIS A 334 -24.63 -26.98 -3.96
N ARG A 335 -23.36 -26.95 -3.54
CA ARG A 335 -22.34 -27.93 -3.96
C ARG A 335 -22.53 -29.31 -3.34
N ALA A 336 -23.12 -29.38 -2.15
CA ALA A 336 -23.43 -30.62 -1.44
C ALA A 336 -24.68 -31.34 -1.97
N ASP A 337 -25.59 -30.67 -2.69
CA ASP A 337 -26.79 -31.24 -3.31
C ASP A 337 -26.44 -32.02 -4.59
N MET A 338 -25.81 -33.19 -4.43
CA MET A 338 -25.29 -34.02 -5.52
C MET A 338 -26.37 -34.56 -6.46
N ASP A 339 -27.62 -34.67 -6.01
CA ASP A 339 -28.75 -35.14 -6.82
C ASP A 339 -29.72 -34.04 -7.31
N GLU A 340 -29.43 -32.76 -7.01
CA GLU A 340 -30.23 -31.59 -7.43
C GLU A 340 -31.67 -31.59 -6.91
N ASN A 341 -31.94 -32.24 -5.77
CA ASN A 341 -33.27 -32.29 -5.16
C ASN A 341 -33.55 -31.11 -4.21
N SER A 342 -32.64 -30.12 -4.14
CA SER A 342 -32.65 -28.97 -3.22
C SER A 342 -32.48 -29.35 -1.74
N THR A 343 -31.94 -30.53 -1.44
CA THR A 343 -31.65 -30.98 -0.08
C THR A 343 -30.30 -31.68 0.00
N ALA A 344 -29.42 -31.23 0.90
CA ALA A 344 -28.17 -31.94 1.19
C ALA A 344 -28.41 -33.02 2.28
N ASN A 345 -28.39 -34.30 1.88
CA ASN A 345 -28.69 -35.43 2.76
C ASN A 345 -27.74 -36.65 2.53
N VAL A 346 -28.07 -37.80 3.11
CA VAL A 346 -27.24 -39.02 3.03
C VAL A 346 -27.14 -39.59 1.61
N ILE A 347 -28.12 -39.31 0.75
CA ILE A 347 -28.13 -39.68 -0.66
C ILE A 347 -26.99 -38.95 -1.37
N ASP A 348 -26.82 -37.65 -1.10
CA ASP A 348 -25.74 -36.86 -1.68
C ASP A 348 -24.37 -37.30 -1.22
N LEU A 349 -24.25 -37.64 0.07
CA LEU A 349 -23.02 -38.22 0.61
C LEU A 349 -22.64 -39.54 -0.11
N ALA A 350 -23.62 -40.36 -0.47
CA ALA A 350 -23.37 -41.60 -1.21
C ALA A 350 -22.93 -41.32 -2.66
N LEU A 351 -23.52 -40.31 -3.31
CA LEU A 351 -23.15 -39.88 -4.66
C LEU A 351 -21.75 -39.26 -4.70
N LEU A 352 -21.41 -38.42 -3.72
CA LEU A 352 -20.08 -37.84 -3.56
C LEU A 352 -19.02 -38.93 -3.38
N LYS A 353 -19.24 -39.89 -2.48
CA LYS A 353 -18.36 -41.07 -2.31
C LYS A 353 -18.17 -41.85 -3.60
N LYS A 354 -19.25 -42.10 -4.33
CA LYS A 354 -19.19 -42.82 -5.62
C LYS A 354 -18.37 -42.06 -6.66
N SER A 355 -18.45 -40.73 -6.68
CA SER A 355 -17.71 -39.90 -7.65
C SER A 355 -16.18 -40.02 -7.51
N LEU A 356 -15.68 -40.30 -6.30
CA LEU A 356 -14.26 -40.44 -5.97
C LEU A 356 -13.70 -41.85 -6.12
N MET A 357 -14.55 -42.86 -6.36
CA MET A 357 -14.16 -44.27 -6.50
C MET A 357 -13.94 -44.69 -7.97
N LYS A 358 -13.54 -43.77 -8.85
CA LYS A 358 -13.27 -44.07 -10.27
C LYS A 358 -11.96 -44.82 -10.49
#